data_AF-A0A9R1HBR9-F1
#
_entry.id   AF-A0A9R1HBR9-F1
#
_cell.length_a   1.000
_cell.length_b   1.000
_cell.length_c   1.000
_cell.angle_alpha   90.00
_cell.angle_beta   90.00
_cell.angle_gamma   90.00
#
_symmetry.space_group_name_H-M   'P 1'
#
loop_
_entity.id
_entity.type
_entity.pdbx_description
1 polymer ?
#
loop_
_entity_poly.entity_id
_entity_poly.type
_entity_poly.pdbx_seq_one_letter_code
_entity_poly.pdbx_strand_id
1 'polypeptide(L)'
;MFKRSVTFLERDDSDLAAQVAVWGHLHEFGDMTWLPRQGKVIYREDDRVDVSSPGDGLNDYLGFRSFPTLGLIIARVAEEHVENDGSSFTGYPVVGYQHRIQASGSCIDAKDNLLRSSCPWDPRVRSLFFYNTGFSVTLSKAPALVADMQRLRDLNPRALCSLDAKMGVLIRYVGASSAYLGKTEDSVNFDFTYYRSYTQGRPRAHSDVIDELEQMALRKYGAVPQWGKNRNFAFDGAIAKYAKAGEFLKVKESEWSDHVLGIDGSPNIVQKGCAIEGLCICSHDSHCAPEQGYYCRPGKVYTEARVCSFRPTSHRDHNDEI
;
A
#
# COMPACT_ATOMS: atom_id res chain seq x y z
N MET A 1 -8.37 5.60 -30.49
CA MET A 1 -7.21 5.20 -29.66
C MET A 1 -6.33 6.44 -29.46
N PHE A 2 -5.72 6.64 -28.30
CA PHE A 2 -4.94 7.84 -27.99
C PHE A 2 -3.49 7.52 -27.55
N LYS A 3 -2.62 8.52 -27.60
CA LYS A 3 -1.27 8.51 -27.02
C LYS A 3 -1.26 9.22 -25.67
N ARG A 4 -0.32 8.84 -24.81
CA ARG A 4 -0.03 9.50 -23.53
C ARG A 4 1.42 9.96 -23.50
N SER A 5 1.71 11.01 -22.74
CA SER A 5 3.05 11.42 -22.33
C SER A 5 3.18 11.19 -20.84
N VAL A 6 4.24 10.50 -20.41
CA VAL A 6 4.45 10.11 -19.00
C VAL A 6 5.80 10.61 -18.50
N THR A 7 5.78 11.50 -17.52
CA THR A 7 6.98 12.00 -16.82
C THR A 7 6.94 11.53 -15.37
N PHE A 8 8.09 11.15 -14.81
CA PHE A 8 8.24 10.95 -13.37
C PHE A 8 9.21 11.98 -12.80
N LEU A 9 8.77 12.72 -11.79
CA LEU A 9 9.53 13.77 -11.11
C LEU A 9 9.79 13.35 -9.66
N GLU A 10 11.03 12.98 -9.33
CA GLU A 10 11.43 12.77 -7.94
C GLU A 10 11.69 14.10 -7.24
N ARG A 11 11.05 14.30 -6.09
CA ARG A 11 11.13 15.53 -5.28
C ARG A 11 11.17 15.16 -3.79
N ASP A 12 11.64 16.08 -2.95
CA ASP A 12 11.49 15.93 -1.48
C ASP A 12 10.02 16.06 -1.08
N ASP A 13 9.54 15.23 -0.16
CA ASP A 13 8.11 15.16 0.20
C ASP A 13 7.54 16.37 0.96
N SER A 14 8.32 17.45 1.08
CA SER A 14 7.96 18.71 1.73
C SER A 14 6.64 19.33 1.25
N ASP A 15 6.27 19.20 -0.03
CA ASP A 15 4.99 19.69 -0.58
C ASP A 15 3.93 18.59 -0.79
N LEU A 16 4.21 17.33 -0.40
CA LEU A 16 3.28 16.20 -0.57
C LEU A 16 1.89 16.50 0.01
N ALA A 17 1.83 17.03 1.23
CA ALA A 17 0.57 17.39 1.88
C ALA A 17 -0.22 18.48 1.12
N ALA A 18 0.46 19.38 0.42
CA ALA A 18 -0.20 20.40 -0.41
C ALA A 18 -0.64 19.82 -1.77
N GLN A 19 0.18 18.99 -2.40
CA GLN A 19 -0.09 18.43 -3.73
C GLN A 19 -1.13 17.31 -3.73
N VAL A 20 -1.24 16.53 -2.64
CA VAL A 20 -2.04 15.29 -2.61
C VAL A 20 -3.51 15.47 -3.00
N ALA A 21 -4.10 16.64 -2.75
CA ALA A 21 -5.49 16.94 -3.08
C ALA A 21 -5.70 17.61 -4.44
N VAL A 22 -4.64 17.98 -5.17
CA VAL A 22 -4.74 18.76 -6.42
C VAL A 22 -4.15 18.06 -7.65
N TRP A 23 -3.17 17.17 -7.47
CA TRP A 23 -2.43 16.57 -8.59
C TRP A 23 -3.30 15.82 -9.61
N GLY A 24 -4.33 15.10 -9.15
CA GLY A 24 -5.30 14.42 -10.02
C GLY A 24 -6.24 15.35 -10.81
N HIS A 25 -6.19 16.66 -10.56
CA HIS A 25 -6.81 17.69 -11.40
C HIS A 25 -5.80 18.41 -12.30
N LEU A 26 -4.49 18.26 -12.04
CA LEU A 26 -3.42 18.80 -12.89
C LEU A 26 -3.08 17.88 -14.06
N HIS A 27 -3.16 16.56 -13.84
CA HIS A 27 -2.81 15.53 -14.83
C HIS A 27 -3.91 14.47 -14.95
N GLU A 28 -4.38 14.17 -16.17
CA GLU A 28 -5.56 13.33 -16.42
C GLU A 28 -5.43 11.92 -15.80
N PHE A 29 -4.22 11.37 -15.78
CA PHE A 29 -3.91 10.07 -15.20
C PHE A 29 -2.80 10.14 -14.14
N GLY A 30 -2.60 11.32 -13.54
CA GLY A 30 -1.55 11.55 -12.56
C GLY A 30 -1.69 10.68 -11.31
N ASP A 31 -0.57 10.26 -10.77
CA ASP A 31 -0.47 9.59 -9.47
C ASP A 31 0.82 10.02 -8.74
N MET A 32 1.00 9.55 -7.51
CA MET A 32 2.25 9.74 -6.76
C MET A 32 2.67 8.45 -6.09
N THR A 33 3.97 8.27 -5.91
CA THR A 33 4.55 7.27 -5.01
C THR A 33 5.34 7.96 -3.92
N TRP A 34 4.83 7.95 -2.68
CA TRP A 34 5.57 8.45 -1.53
C TRP A 34 6.51 7.38 -0.99
N LEU A 35 7.79 7.74 -0.83
CA LEU A 35 8.87 6.92 -0.31
C LEU A 35 9.27 7.44 1.10
N PRO A 36 8.44 7.20 2.14
CA PRO A 36 8.53 7.91 3.41
C PRO A 36 9.88 7.80 4.11
N ARG A 37 10.50 6.62 4.05
CA ARG A 37 11.84 6.36 4.61
C ARG A 37 12.93 7.22 3.97
N GLN A 38 12.76 7.59 2.70
CA GLN A 38 13.74 8.33 1.91
C GLN A 38 13.54 9.85 1.98
N GLY A 39 12.38 10.32 2.47
CA GLY A 39 12.01 11.73 2.39
C GLY A 39 11.56 12.16 0.98
N LYS A 40 11.29 11.20 0.09
CA LYS A 40 11.03 11.44 -1.33
C LYS A 40 9.60 11.12 -1.73
N VAL A 41 9.15 11.79 -2.78
CA VAL A 41 7.95 11.47 -3.54
C VAL A 41 8.30 11.46 -5.02
N ILE A 42 7.81 10.47 -5.74
CA ILE A 42 7.81 10.44 -7.19
C ILE A 42 6.43 10.90 -7.64
N TYR A 43 6.37 12.06 -8.28
CA TYR A 43 5.17 12.56 -8.94
C TYR A 43 5.11 12.04 -10.37
N ARG A 44 3.98 11.47 -10.78
CA ARG A 44 3.74 11.06 -12.17
C ARG A 44 2.88 12.11 -12.85
N GLU A 45 3.46 12.84 -13.79
CA GLU A 45 2.73 13.62 -14.78
C GLU A 45 2.30 12.66 -15.89
N ASP A 46 1.01 12.61 -16.21
CA ASP A 46 0.51 11.66 -17.21
C ASP A 46 -0.77 12.16 -17.86
N ASP A 47 -0.63 12.56 -19.12
CA ASP A 47 -1.66 13.27 -19.88
C ASP A 47 -1.80 12.71 -21.29
N ARG A 48 -2.99 12.89 -21.88
CA ARG A 48 -3.20 12.64 -23.31
C ARG A 48 -2.44 13.66 -24.14
N VAL A 49 -1.85 13.18 -25.21
CA VAL A 49 -1.21 14.02 -26.24
C VAL A 49 -1.77 13.69 -27.61
N ASP A 50 -1.59 14.62 -28.56
CA ASP A 50 -2.02 14.40 -29.94
C ASP A 50 -1.34 13.15 -30.54
N VAL A 51 -2.07 12.41 -31.40
CA VAL A 51 -1.59 11.15 -31.97
C VAL A 51 -0.35 11.33 -32.87
N SER A 52 -0.14 12.53 -33.42
CA SER A 52 1.06 12.88 -34.20
C SER A 52 2.32 13.09 -33.35
N SER A 53 2.20 13.24 -32.02
CA SER A 53 3.34 13.41 -31.12
C SER A 53 4.34 12.25 -31.25
N PRO A 54 5.65 12.51 -31.42
CA PRO A 54 6.65 11.45 -31.59
C PRO A 54 6.77 10.58 -30.32
N GLY A 55 7.03 9.29 -30.50
CA GLY A 55 7.13 8.30 -29.42
C GLY A 55 6.38 7.00 -29.71
N ASP A 56 6.90 5.88 -29.22
CA ASP A 56 6.44 4.52 -29.51
C ASP A 56 5.79 3.78 -28.32
N GLY A 57 6.03 4.24 -27.08
CA GLY A 57 5.34 3.83 -25.85
C GLY A 57 6.12 2.92 -24.90
N LEU A 58 7.45 2.80 -25.07
CA LEU A 58 8.29 1.96 -24.21
C LEU A 58 8.57 2.63 -22.86
N ASN A 59 7.90 2.15 -21.80
CA ASN A 59 8.06 2.65 -20.42
C ASN A 59 8.80 1.62 -19.54
N ASP A 60 9.86 2.07 -18.89
CA ASP A 60 10.74 1.22 -18.08
C ASP A 60 10.45 1.18 -16.58
N TYR A 61 9.28 1.67 -16.15
CA TYR A 61 8.92 1.79 -14.73
C TYR A 61 9.16 0.49 -13.92
N LEU A 62 10.04 0.60 -12.93
CA LEU A 62 10.65 -0.54 -12.23
C LEU A 62 9.72 -1.24 -11.21
N GLY A 63 8.63 -0.61 -10.79
CA GLY A 63 7.82 -1.04 -9.64
C GLY A 63 7.19 -2.44 -9.76
N PHE A 64 7.01 -2.94 -10.99
CA PHE A 64 6.32 -4.20 -11.27
C PHE A 64 7.09 -5.16 -12.18
N ARG A 65 8.42 -5.00 -12.34
CA ARG A 65 9.25 -5.94 -13.10
C ARG A 65 9.50 -7.22 -12.29
N SER A 66 9.50 -8.38 -12.95
CA SER A 66 9.88 -9.65 -12.34
C SER A 66 11.40 -9.75 -12.21
N PHE A 67 11.90 -10.05 -11.02
CA PHE A 67 13.34 -10.19 -10.75
C PHE A 67 13.69 -11.66 -10.52
N PRO A 68 14.63 -12.24 -11.30
CA PRO A 68 15.22 -13.54 -10.96
C PRO A 68 15.92 -13.48 -9.60
N THR A 69 15.84 -14.53 -8.79
CA THR A 69 16.38 -14.55 -7.42
C THR A 69 17.88 -14.25 -7.35
N LEU A 70 18.65 -14.64 -8.37
CA LEU A 70 20.08 -14.33 -8.51
C LEU A 70 20.33 -12.81 -8.69
N GLY A 71 19.39 -12.12 -9.34
CA GLY A 71 19.44 -10.67 -9.55
C GLY A 71 19.32 -9.85 -8.27
N LEU A 72 18.73 -10.36 -7.18
CA LEU A 72 18.68 -9.65 -5.90
C LEU A 72 20.04 -9.59 -5.18
N ILE A 73 20.94 -10.54 -5.46
CA ILE A 73 22.31 -10.53 -4.93
C ILE A 73 23.21 -9.64 -5.80
N ILE A 74 23.01 -9.67 -7.13
CA ILE A 74 23.77 -8.88 -8.09
C ILE A 74 23.35 -7.39 -8.10
N ALA A 75 22.06 -7.07 -7.91
CA ALA A 75 21.55 -5.69 -7.94
C ALA A 75 22.13 -4.78 -6.84
N ARG A 76 22.72 -5.34 -5.78
CA ARG A 76 23.45 -4.56 -4.76
C ARG A 76 24.88 -4.19 -5.18
N VAL A 77 25.30 -4.65 -6.36
CA VAL A 77 26.62 -4.39 -6.99
C VAL A 77 26.45 -3.80 -8.40
N ALA A 78 25.30 -4.02 -9.05
CA ALA A 78 24.96 -3.50 -10.37
C ALA A 78 23.69 -2.64 -10.33
N GLU A 79 23.77 -1.47 -9.67
CA GLU A 79 22.67 -0.50 -9.59
C GLU A 79 22.58 0.42 -10.83
N GLU A 80 23.44 0.21 -11.85
CA GLU A 80 23.33 0.78 -13.19
C GLU A 80 23.38 -0.34 -14.25
N HIS A 81 22.22 -0.69 -14.83
CA HIS A 81 21.98 -1.10 -16.24
C HIS A 81 20.57 -1.72 -16.37
N VAL A 82 19.65 -1.05 -17.07
CA VAL A 82 18.44 -1.68 -17.63
C VAL A 82 18.13 -1.04 -19.00
N GLU A 83 17.63 -1.87 -19.92
CA GLU A 83 17.70 -1.68 -21.37
C GLU A 83 16.34 -1.34 -22.04
N ASN A 84 16.32 -0.43 -23.03
CA ASN A 84 15.14 0.08 -23.80
C ASN A 84 15.54 0.36 -25.27
N ASP A 85 14.62 0.27 -26.24
CA ASP A 85 14.87 -0.14 -27.64
C ASP A 85 15.14 -1.66 -27.80
N GLY A 86 15.28 -2.34 -26.67
CA GLY A 86 15.93 -3.64 -26.55
C GLY A 86 17.35 -3.57 -25.94
N SER A 87 17.96 -2.37 -25.71
CA SER A 87 19.37 -2.19 -25.26
C SER A 87 19.72 -0.97 -24.33
N SER A 88 19.04 0.19 -24.32
CA SER A 88 19.35 1.33 -23.39
C SER A 88 18.21 2.36 -23.10
N PHE A 89 17.84 2.59 -21.82
CA PHE A 89 16.83 3.62 -21.43
C PHE A 89 17.22 5.05 -21.81
N THR A 90 16.40 5.70 -22.65
CA THR A 90 16.67 7.03 -23.24
C THR A 90 16.15 8.22 -22.44
N GLY A 91 15.36 8.02 -21.38
CA GLY A 91 14.87 9.09 -20.50
C GLY A 91 13.35 9.33 -20.53
N TYR A 92 12.91 10.34 -19.78
CA TYR A 92 11.51 10.82 -19.73
C TYR A 92 11.34 12.15 -20.50
N PRO A 93 10.15 12.47 -21.02
CA PRO A 93 8.91 11.70 -20.93
C PRO A 93 8.86 10.50 -21.89
N VAL A 94 8.20 9.43 -21.45
CA VAL A 94 7.85 8.30 -22.33
C VAL A 94 6.54 8.63 -23.03
N VAL A 95 6.55 8.65 -24.36
CA VAL A 95 5.37 8.93 -25.18
C VAL A 95 4.98 7.71 -26.01
N GLY A 96 3.69 7.36 -26.03
CA GLY A 96 3.17 6.39 -26.99
C GLY A 96 1.76 5.88 -26.72
N TYR A 97 1.37 4.81 -27.41
CA TYR A 97 0.00 4.28 -27.35
C TYR A 97 -0.33 3.61 -26.02
N GLN A 98 -1.51 3.92 -25.48
CA GLN A 98 -1.98 3.40 -24.19
C GLN A 98 -1.89 1.86 -24.03
N HIS A 99 -2.06 1.10 -25.11
CA HIS A 99 -2.02 -0.37 -25.07
C HIS A 99 -0.59 -0.95 -25.12
N ARG A 100 0.44 -0.13 -25.38
CA ARG A 100 1.86 -0.53 -25.38
C ARG A 100 2.61 -0.11 -24.12
N ILE A 101 2.10 0.89 -23.38
CA ILE A 101 2.64 1.31 -22.09
C ILE A 101 2.34 0.23 -21.05
N GLN A 102 3.28 -0.69 -20.85
CA GLN A 102 3.13 -1.83 -19.95
C GLN A 102 3.20 -1.37 -18.49
N ALA A 103 2.09 -1.51 -17.76
CA ALA A 103 2.01 -1.11 -16.34
C ALA A 103 2.65 -2.13 -15.37
N SER A 104 2.79 -3.39 -15.78
CA SER A 104 3.38 -4.46 -14.97
C SER A 104 4.04 -5.53 -15.81
N GLY A 105 5.14 -6.12 -15.32
CA GLY A 105 5.81 -7.25 -15.97
C GLY A 105 4.89 -8.45 -16.14
N SER A 106 5.17 -9.29 -17.13
CA SER A 106 4.43 -10.54 -17.32
C SER A 106 4.79 -11.58 -16.25
N CYS A 107 3.92 -12.56 -16.05
CA CYS A 107 4.33 -13.81 -15.43
C CYS A 107 5.39 -14.50 -16.30
N ILE A 108 6.16 -15.41 -15.70
CA ILE A 108 7.04 -16.30 -16.47
C ILE A 108 6.12 -17.26 -17.24
N ASP A 109 6.13 -17.16 -18.56
CA ASP A 109 5.37 -18.05 -19.43
C ASP A 109 6.27 -19.19 -19.94
N ALA A 110 5.73 -20.40 -19.93
CA ALA A 110 6.37 -21.59 -20.45
C ALA A 110 5.50 -22.11 -21.60
N LYS A 111 5.91 -21.76 -22.83
CA LYS A 111 5.17 -21.89 -24.09
C LYS A 111 4.34 -23.17 -24.27
N ASP A 112 4.81 -24.29 -23.72
CA ASP A 112 4.21 -25.62 -23.89
C ASP A 112 3.68 -26.27 -22.59
N ASN A 113 3.73 -25.58 -21.43
CA ASN A 113 3.26 -26.17 -20.17
C ASN A 113 2.84 -25.14 -19.09
N LEU A 114 1.53 -25.02 -18.86
CA LEU A 114 0.93 -24.18 -17.81
C LEU A 114 1.43 -24.49 -16.38
N LEU A 115 1.89 -25.72 -16.10
CA LEU A 115 2.47 -26.06 -14.79
C LEU A 115 3.86 -25.43 -14.58
N ARG A 116 4.56 -25.04 -15.65
CA ARG A 116 5.86 -24.33 -15.60
C ARG A 116 5.72 -22.81 -15.69
N SER A 117 4.54 -22.31 -16.05
CA SER A 117 4.24 -20.88 -15.89
C SER A 117 4.13 -20.53 -14.41
N SER A 118 4.63 -19.36 -14.01
CA SER A 118 4.54 -18.88 -12.63
C SER A 118 4.51 -17.35 -12.55
N CYS A 119 3.69 -16.83 -11.63
CA CYS A 119 3.58 -15.41 -11.33
C CYS A 119 4.24 -15.10 -9.98
N PRO A 120 4.62 -13.84 -9.68
CA PRO A 120 5.19 -13.47 -8.39
C PRO A 120 4.31 -13.81 -7.16
N TRP A 121 3.01 -13.98 -7.33
CA TRP A 121 2.04 -14.35 -6.29
C TRP A 121 1.60 -15.83 -6.33
N ASP A 122 2.29 -16.67 -7.12
CA ASP A 122 1.96 -18.09 -7.26
C ASP A 122 2.30 -18.86 -5.96
N PRO A 123 1.32 -19.49 -5.28
CA PRO A 123 1.54 -20.13 -3.98
C PRO A 123 2.43 -21.39 -4.06
N ARG A 124 2.68 -21.93 -5.27
CA ARG A 124 3.56 -23.08 -5.49
C ARG A 124 5.04 -22.73 -5.32
N VAL A 125 5.39 -21.44 -5.36
CA VAL A 125 6.76 -20.94 -5.21
C VAL A 125 6.86 -20.01 -4.00
N ARG A 126 8.01 -20.02 -3.32
CA ARG A 126 8.33 -19.05 -2.26
C ARG A 126 8.74 -17.72 -2.89
N SER A 127 7.73 -16.95 -3.31
CA SER A 127 7.88 -15.67 -4.01
C SER A 127 7.29 -14.53 -3.17
N LEU A 128 6.62 -13.54 -3.77
CA LEU A 128 6.09 -12.39 -3.06
C LEU A 128 4.94 -12.80 -2.11
N PHE A 129 5.12 -12.50 -0.83
CA PHE A 129 4.12 -12.73 0.20
C PHE A 129 4.09 -11.53 1.16
N PHE A 130 3.04 -10.73 1.03
CA PHE A 130 2.88 -9.44 1.69
C PHE A 130 1.42 -9.24 2.08
N TYR A 131 1.17 -8.29 2.97
CA TYR A 131 -0.14 -7.67 3.07
C TYR A 131 -0.20 -6.48 2.11
N ASN A 132 -1.36 -6.25 1.52
CA ASN A 132 -1.64 -5.02 0.77
C ASN A 132 -2.82 -4.30 1.43
N THR A 133 -2.54 -3.09 1.87
CA THR A 133 -3.52 -2.19 2.46
C THR A 133 -3.89 -1.12 1.46
N GLY A 134 -5.16 -0.76 1.45
CA GLY A 134 -5.68 0.23 0.54
C GLY A 134 -6.91 0.89 1.14
N PHE A 135 -6.90 2.22 1.20
CA PHE A 135 -8.03 2.99 1.69
C PHE A 135 -8.22 4.27 0.86
N SER A 136 -9.41 4.85 0.91
CA SER A 136 -9.70 6.12 0.27
C SER A 136 -10.25 7.14 1.26
N VAL A 137 -9.83 8.40 1.10
CA VAL A 137 -10.24 9.54 1.90
C VAL A 137 -10.65 10.70 0.97
N THR A 138 -11.58 11.54 1.38
CA THR A 138 -12.02 12.71 0.58
C THR A 138 -10.85 13.66 0.32
N LEU A 139 -10.83 14.34 -0.83
CA LEU A 139 -9.79 15.33 -1.17
C LEU A 139 -9.60 16.38 -0.06
N SER A 140 -10.69 16.84 0.55
CA SER A 140 -10.73 17.81 1.65
C SER A 140 -9.95 17.39 2.90
N LYS A 141 -9.75 16.09 3.12
CA LYS A 141 -9.06 15.52 4.30
C LYS A 141 -7.67 14.96 4.00
N ALA A 142 -7.35 14.70 2.73
CA ALA A 142 -6.09 14.11 2.32
C ALA A 142 -4.84 14.92 2.75
N PRO A 143 -4.80 16.27 2.67
CA PRO A 143 -3.67 17.07 3.14
C PRO A 143 -3.34 16.88 4.62
N ALA A 144 -4.39 16.89 5.46
CA ALA A 144 -4.24 16.73 6.91
C ALA A 144 -3.82 15.30 7.28
N LEU A 145 -4.36 14.28 6.59
CA LEU A 145 -3.92 12.90 6.76
C LEU A 145 -2.43 12.76 6.41
N VAL A 146 -2.01 13.22 5.24
CA VAL A 146 -0.59 13.17 4.82
C VAL A 146 0.32 13.89 5.82
N ALA A 147 -0.07 15.05 6.32
CA ALA A 147 0.72 15.79 7.30
C ALA A 147 0.94 14.99 8.61
N ASP A 148 -0.05 14.24 9.09
CA ASP A 148 0.13 13.36 10.26
C ASP A 148 0.92 12.08 9.92
N MET A 149 0.78 11.54 8.70
CA MET A 149 1.61 10.44 8.22
C MET A 149 3.09 10.84 8.16
N GLN A 150 3.38 12.06 7.70
CA GLN A 150 4.73 12.64 7.71
C GLN A 150 5.25 12.83 9.15
N ARG A 151 4.46 13.36 10.08
CA ARG A 151 4.85 13.44 11.51
C ARG A 151 5.21 12.07 12.09
N LEU A 152 4.43 11.03 11.77
CA LEU A 152 4.70 9.67 12.23
C LEU A 152 6.01 9.10 11.63
N ARG A 153 6.29 9.42 10.36
CA ARG A 153 7.58 9.13 9.70
C ARG A 153 8.73 9.86 10.40
N ASP A 154 8.58 11.15 10.70
CA ASP A 154 9.65 12.00 11.24
C ASP A 154 10.17 11.49 12.60
N LEU A 155 9.34 10.83 13.40
CA LEU A 155 9.74 10.20 14.67
C LEU A 155 10.81 9.10 14.48
N ASN A 156 10.73 8.32 13.41
CA ASN A 156 11.74 7.32 13.04
C ASN A 156 11.56 6.85 11.59
N PRO A 157 12.22 7.49 10.60
CA PRO A 157 12.06 7.13 9.18
C PRO A 157 12.49 5.69 8.87
N ARG A 158 13.39 5.10 9.67
CA ARG A 158 13.84 3.72 9.50
C ARG A 158 12.75 2.70 9.87
N ALA A 159 11.78 3.07 10.70
CA ALA A 159 10.68 2.19 11.09
C ALA A 159 9.73 1.86 9.91
N LEU A 160 9.74 2.67 8.85
CA LEU A 160 8.96 2.45 7.63
C LEU A 160 9.68 1.54 6.62
N CYS A 161 10.77 0.87 7.00
CA CYS A 161 11.47 -0.12 6.16
C CYS A 161 10.67 -1.41 5.89
N SER A 162 9.52 -1.59 6.53
CA SER A 162 8.60 -2.71 6.28
C SER A 162 7.71 -2.49 5.06
N LEU A 163 7.58 -1.25 4.59
CA LEU A 163 6.95 -0.92 3.31
C LEU A 163 7.82 -1.40 2.15
N ASP A 164 7.19 -1.76 1.04
CA ASP A 164 7.90 -2.08 -0.19
C ASP A 164 8.72 -0.86 -0.68
N ALA A 165 10.03 -1.08 -0.87
CA ALA A 165 10.97 0.00 -1.19
C ALA A 165 10.85 0.55 -2.62
N LYS A 166 10.15 -0.16 -3.52
CA LYS A 166 9.92 0.24 -4.91
C LYS A 166 8.52 0.82 -5.12
N MET A 167 7.53 0.32 -4.39
CA MET A 167 6.12 0.74 -4.51
C MET A 167 5.72 1.82 -3.50
N GLY A 168 6.40 1.93 -2.36
CA GLY A 168 6.14 2.93 -1.34
C GLY A 168 4.68 2.98 -0.88
N VAL A 169 4.16 4.20 -0.73
CA VAL A 169 2.73 4.48 -0.66
C VAL A 169 2.29 5.10 -1.98
N LEU A 170 1.57 4.32 -2.78
CA LEU A 170 0.98 4.72 -4.05
C LEU A 170 -0.34 5.47 -3.79
N ILE A 171 -0.42 6.68 -4.34
CA ILE A 171 -1.49 7.66 -4.15
C ILE A 171 -2.16 7.88 -5.50
N ARG A 172 -3.45 7.53 -5.60
CA ARG A 172 -4.22 7.57 -6.86
C ARG A 172 -5.57 8.25 -6.65
N TYR A 173 -6.17 8.76 -7.73
CA TYR A 173 -7.42 9.50 -7.67
C TYR A 173 -8.61 8.62 -8.03
N VAL A 174 -9.74 8.82 -7.34
CA VAL A 174 -10.99 8.11 -7.59
C VAL A 174 -12.12 9.13 -7.55
N GLY A 175 -12.78 9.33 -8.70
CA GLY A 175 -13.93 10.21 -8.80
C GLY A 175 -15.16 9.68 -8.06
N ALA A 176 -16.08 10.59 -7.75
CA ALA A 176 -17.38 10.28 -7.19
C ALA A 176 -18.18 9.29 -8.07
N SER A 177 -18.98 8.44 -7.44
CA SER A 177 -19.73 7.37 -8.09
C SER A 177 -21.11 7.18 -7.48
N SER A 178 -22.10 6.93 -8.33
CA SER A 178 -23.48 6.66 -7.93
C SER A 178 -23.75 5.21 -7.49
N ALA A 179 -22.74 4.33 -7.60
CA ALA A 179 -22.80 2.93 -7.20
C ALA A 179 -23.05 2.76 -5.69
N TYR A 180 -23.67 1.65 -5.26
CA TYR A 180 -24.10 1.51 -3.86
C TYR A 180 -22.93 1.54 -2.85
N LEU A 181 -21.79 0.95 -3.22
CA LEU A 181 -20.53 1.01 -2.46
C LEU A 181 -19.49 1.94 -3.13
N GLY A 182 -19.98 2.94 -3.87
CA GLY A 182 -19.18 4.03 -4.44
C GLY A 182 -18.84 5.11 -3.41
N LYS A 183 -17.84 5.95 -3.71
CA LYS A 183 -17.60 7.19 -2.95
C LYS A 183 -18.54 8.27 -3.46
N THR A 184 -19.16 9.03 -2.56
CA THR A 184 -20.04 10.15 -2.94
C THR A 184 -19.29 11.41 -3.34
N GLU A 185 -18.01 11.49 -3.02
CA GLU A 185 -17.13 12.64 -3.27
C GLU A 185 -15.82 12.15 -3.91
N ASP A 186 -15.19 13.03 -4.71
CA ASP A 186 -13.85 12.78 -5.25
C ASP A 186 -12.86 12.54 -4.09
N SER A 187 -12.06 11.49 -4.26
CA SER A 187 -11.30 10.89 -3.18
C SER A 187 -9.87 10.54 -3.62
N VAL A 188 -8.93 10.70 -2.69
CA VAL A 188 -7.57 10.16 -2.81
C VAL A 188 -7.54 8.76 -2.25
N ASN A 189 -6.98 7.83 -3.00
CA ASN A 189 -6.79 6.44 -2.63
C ASN A 189 -5.31 6.16 -2.36
N PHE A 190 -4.99 5.80 -1.13
CA PHE A 190 -3.67 5.36 -0.71
C PHE A 190 -3.59 3.84 -0.78
N ASP A 191 -2.44 3.33 -1.18
CA ASP A 191 -2.18 1.92 -1.42
C ASP A 191 -0.74 1.60 -1.06
N PHE A 192 -0.50 0.57 -0.24
CA PHE A 192 0.86 0.16 0.08
C PHE A 192 0.93 -1.33 0.41
N THR A 193 2.08 -1.92 0.09
CA THR A 193 2.43 -3.30 0.39
C THR A 193 3.46 -3.33 1.51
N TYR A 194 3.35 -4.32 2.40
CA TYR A 194 4.32 -4.50 3.48
C TYR A 194 4.51 -5.97 3.84
N TYR A 195 5.70 -6.25 4.38
CA TYR A 195 6.14 -7.61 4.70
C TYR A 195 5.09 -8.41 5.52
N ARG A 196 4.84 -9.65 5.08
CA ARG A 196 4.09 -10.68 5.82
C ARG A 196 5.00 -11.89 6.04
N SER A 197 5.03 -12.42 7.25
CA SER A 197 5.71 -13.68 7.53
C SER A 197 4.91 -14.87 7.01
N TYR A 198 5.57 -15.89 6.47
CA TYR A 198 4.97 -17.20 6.21
C TYR A 198 4.58 -17.96 7.49
N THR A 199 5.22 -17.66 8.63
CA THR A 199 4.85 -18.19 9.94
C THR A 199 3.74 -17.34 10.55
N GLN A 200 2.58 -17.92 10.77
CA GLN A 200 1.46 -17.32 11.50
C GLN A 200 1.87 -16.95 12.94
N GLY A 201 1.38 -15.82 13.43
CA GLY A 201 1.67 -15.30 14.78
C GLY A 201 3.07 -14.73 14.97
N ARG A 202 3.89 -14.66 13.90
CA ARG A 202 5.23 -14.06 13.98
C ARG A 202 5.15 -12.53 13.89
N PRO A 203 5.56 -11.76 14.91
CA PRO A 203 5.58 -10.31 14.88
C PRO A 203 6.45 -9.77 13.74
N ARG A 204 6.09 -8.58 13.26
CA ARG A 204 6.82 -7.85 12.23
C ARG A 204 7.56 -6.70 12.90
N ALA A 205 8.83 -6.50 12.54
CA ALA A 205 9.56 -5.32 12.99
C ALA A 205 8.79 -4.06 12.57
N HIS A 206 8.59 -3.14 13.53
CA HIS A 206 7.86 -1.89 13.34
C HIS A 206 6.41 -2.03 12.82
N SER A 207 5.72 -3.14 13.15
CA SER A 207 4.27 -3.28 12.91
C SER A 207 3.47 -2.12 13.50
N ASP A 208 3.92 -1.58 14.64
CA ASP A 208 3.29 -0.47 15.33
C ASP A 208 3.10 0.77 14.45
N VAL A 209 4.07 1.09 13.60
CA VAL A 209 3.98 2.25 12.70
C VAL A 209 2.97 2.04 11.56
N ILE A 210 2.89 0.82 11.02
CA ILE A 210 1.93 0.49 9.95
C ILE A 210 0.51 0.38 10.50
N ASP A 211 0.34 -0.30 11.63
CA ASP A 211 -0.97 -0.49 12.27
C ASP A 211 -1.52 0.86 12.81
N GLU A 212 -0.65 1.82 13.18
CA GLU A 212 -1.03 3.20 13.51
C GLU A 212 -1.45 4.00 12.27
N LEU A 213 -0.70 3.91 11.17
CA LEU A 213 -1.03 4.52 9.87
C LEU A 213 -2.44 4.13 9.40
N GLU A 214 -2.75 2.83 9.48
CA GLU A 214 -4.05 2.28 9.09
C GLU A 214 -5.17 2.77 9.99
N GLN A 215 -4.97 2.75 11.31
CA GLN A 215 -5.96 3.24 12.28
C GLN A 215 -6.17 4.75 12.18
N MET A 216 -5.12 5.53 11.92
CA MET A 216 -5.20 6.97 11.69
C MET A 216 -6.08 7.28 10.48
N ALA A 217 -5.83 6.65 9.33
CA ALA A 217 -6.66 6.84 8.15
C ALA A 217 -8.12 6.42 8.39
N LEU A 218 -8.35 5.20 8.88
CA LEU A 218 -9.68 4.60 8.96
C LEU A 218 -10.55 5.15 10.11
N ARG A 219 -9.94 5.56 11.23
CA ARG A 219 -10.65 6.00 12.45
C ARG A 219 -10.64 7.52 12.60
N LYS A 220 -9.47 8.18 12.51
CA LYS A 220 -9.36 9.65 12.66
C LYS A 220 -9.88 10.42 11.45
N TYR A 221 -9.49 10.01 10.24
CA TYR A 221 -9.89 10.71 9.02
C TYR A 221 -11.19 10.16 8.39
N GLY A 222 -11.67 9.01 8.87
CA GLY A 222 -12.88 8.37 8.39
C GLY A 222 -12.73 7.74 7.00
N ALA A 223 -11.50 7.38 6.59
CA ALA A 223 -11.25 6.72 5.32
C ALA A 223 -12.04 5.40 5.20
N VAL A 224 -12.38 5.02 3.97
CA VAL A 224 -13.04 3.75 3.64
C VAL A 224 -12.02 2.74 3.12
N PRO A 225 -12.05 1.46 3.56
CA PRO A 225 -11.15 0.43 3.03
C PRO A 225 -11.52 0.09 1.58
N GLN A 226 -10.52 -0.28 0.78
CA GLN A 226 -10.72 -1.00 -0.47
C GLN A 226 -11.17 -2.43 -0.16
N TRP A 227 -12.34 -2.85 -0.66
CA TRP A 227 -12.94 -4.17 -0.37
C TRP A 227 -12.08 -5.38 -0.79
N GLY A 228 -11.26 -5.25 -1.85
CA GLY A 228 -10.37 -6.32 -2.31
C GLY A 228 -9.01 -6.38 -1.61
N LYS A 229 -8.83 -5.69 -0.47
CA LYS A 229 -7.55 -5.48 0.23
C LYS A 229 -7.78 -5.44 1.74
N ASN A 230 -6.72 -5.13 2.49
CA ASN A 230 -6.74 -4.95 3.95
C ASN A 230 -6.95 -6.25 4.74
N ARG A 231 -7.05 -6.11 6.06
CA ARG A 231 -7.21 -7.19 7.05
C ARG A 231 -8.50 -6.93 7.83
N ASN A 232 -9.08 -7.95 8.48
CA ASN A 232 -10.40 -7.92 9.12
C ASN A 232 -10.75 -6.62 9.86
N PHE A 233 -9.84 -6.12 10.70
CA PHE A 233 -10.09 -4.93 11.53
C PHE A 233 -10.43 -3.67 10.71
N ALA A 234 -9.99 -3.58 9.45
CA ALA A 234 -10.26 -2.43 8.58
C ALA A 234 -11.72 -2.35 8.12
N PHE A 235 -12.44 -3.49 8.15
CA PHE A 235 -13.85 -3.58 7.78
C PHE A 235 -14.80 -3.28 8.93
N ASP A 236 -14.29 -3.14 10.16
CA ASP A 236 -15.06 -2.80 11.36
C ASP A 236 -15.80 -1.46 11.18
N GLY A 237 -17.13 -1.53 11.07
CA GLY A 237 -17.99 -0.38 10.76
C GLY A 237 -17.85 0.20 9.34
N ALA A 238 -17.16 -0.48 8.42
CA ALA A 238 -16.90 0.04 7.08
C ALA A 238 -18.17 0.22 6.23
N ILE A 239 -19.14 -0.71 6.33
CA ILE A 239 -20.38 -0.62 5.55
C ILE A 239 -21.19 0.65 5.88
N ALA A 240 -21.18 1.09 7.15
CA ALA A 240 -21.89 2.28 7.62
C ALA A 240 -21.34 3.60 7.05
N LYS A 241 -20.15 3.58 6.42
CA LYS A 241 -19.54 4.74 5.75
C LYS A 241 -20.08 4.98 4.34
N TYR A 242 -20.89 4.06 3.78
CA TYR A 242 -21.44 4.18 2.44
C TYR A 242 -22.90 4.67 2.48
N ALA A 243 -23.16 5.83 1.86
CA ALA A 243 -24.48 6.47 1.87
C ALA A 243 -25.62 5.58 1.35
N LYS A 244 -25.31 4.64 0.44
CA LYS A 244 -26.27 3.70 -0.17
C LYS A 244 -26.14 2.27 0.36
N ALA A 245 -25.50 2.06 1.51
CA ALA A 245 -25.39 0.73 2.13
C ALA A 245 -26.76 0.03 2.30
N GLY A 246 -27.79 0.76 2.72
CA GLY A 246 -29.15 0.22 2.87
C GLY A 246 -29.82 -0.17 1.54
N GLU A 247 -29.36 0.35 0.40
CA GLU A 247 -29.79 -0.10 -0.93
C GLU A 247 -29.02 -1.36 -1.36
N PHE A 248 -27.70 -1.38 -1.15
CA PHE A 248 -26.85 -2.55 -1.38
C PHE A 248 -27.36 -3.79 -0.63
N LEU A 249 -27.67 -3.64 0.66
CA LEU A 249 -28.11 -4.75 1.52
C LEU A 249 -29.45 -5.35 1.08
N LYS A 250 -30.30 -4.62 0.35
CA LYS A 250 -31.57 -5.13 -0.19
C LYS A 250 -31.40 -6.00 -1.44
N VAL A 251 -30.27 -5.86 -2.16
CA VAL A 251 -29.98 -6.59 -3.40
C VAL A 251 -28.87 -7.64 -3.24
N LYS A 252 -28.33 -7.79 -2.03
CA LYS A 252 -27.25 -8.72 -1.70
C LYS A 252 -27.78 -10.11 -1.39
N GLU A 253 -27.49 -11.07 -2.27
CA GLU A 253 -27.91 -12.48 -2.11
C GLU A 253 -26.81 -13.42 -1.57
N SER A 254 -25.63 -12.90 -1.19
CA SER A 254 -24.51 -13.73 -0.72
C SER A 254 -24.28 -13.64 0.80
N GLU A 255 -24.44 -14.77 1.49
CA GLU A 255 -24.12 -14.91 2.94
C GLU A 255 -22.61 -14.81 3.21
N TRP A 256 -21.75 -15.21 2.26
CA TRP A 256 -20.29 -15.18 2.42
C TRP A 256 -19.74 -13.80 2.79
N SER A 257 -20.37 -12.73 2.31
CA SER A 257 -19.97 -11.35 2.60
C SER A 257 -20.46 -10.82 3.95
N ASP A 258 -21.34 -11.53 4.66
CA ASP A 258 -22.03 -10.98 5.84
C ASP A 258 -21.08 -10.64 6.98
N HIS A 259 -20.07 -11.49 7.19
CA HIS A 259 -19.02 -11.24 8.17
C HIS A 259 -18.18 -10.00 7.85
N VAL A 260 -17.78 -9.82 6.59
CA VAL A 260 -16.99 -8.68 6.13
C VAL A 260 -17.80 -7.38 6.15
N LEU A 261 -19.12 -7.48 5.96
CA LEU A 261 -20.05 -6.36 6.05
C LEU A 261 -20.48 -6.06 7.50
N GLY A 262 -20.16 -6.93 8.46
CA GLY A 262 -20.56 -6.80 9.86
C GLY A 262 -22.06 -7.00 10.11
N ILE A 263 -22.70 -7.85 9.30
CA ILE A 263 -24.13 -8.18 9.40
C ILE A 263 -24.39 -9.25 10.47
N ASP A 264 -23.48 -10.23 10.58
CA ASP A 264 -23.55 -11.33 11.55
C ASP A 264 -22.83 -11.04 12.89
N GLY A 265 -22.13 -9.91 12.97
CA GLY A 265 -21.30 -9.55 14.13
C GLY A 265 -20.23 -8.52 13.76
N SER A 266 -19.14 -8.45 14.54
CA SER A 266 -17.96 -7.68 14.15
C SER A 266 -17.08 -8.51 13.22
N PRO A 267 -16.49 -7.94 12.15
CA PRO A 267 -15.50 -8.64 11.31
C PRO A 267 -14.21 -9.00 12.08
N ASN A 268 -14.00 -8.45 13.28
CA ASN A 268 -12.82 -8.72 14.09
C ASN A 268 -12.85 -10.15 14.68
N ILE A 269 -11.80 -10.93 14.43
CA ILE A 269 -11.61 -12.25 15.05
C ILE A 269 -10.69 -12.07 16.27
N VAL A 270 -11.29 -11.96 17.46
CA VAL A 270 -10.57 -11.67 18.72
C VAL A 270 -10.08 -12.96 19.38
N GLN A 271 -8.77 -13.16 19.39
CA GLN A 271 -8.08 -14.32 19.98
C GLN A 271 -6.62 -13.99 20.33
N LYS A 272 -5.89 -14.90 20.98
CA LYS A 272 -4.44 -14.72 21.24
C LYS A 272 -3.71 -14.42 19.92
N GLY A 273 -2.90 -13.36 19.91
CA GLY A 273 -2.13 -12.95 18.72
C GLY A 273 -2.94 -12.30 17.59
N CYS A 274 -4.24 -12.02 17.76
CA CYS A 274 -5.07 -11.52 16.66
C CYS A 274 -4.58 -10.21 16.01
N ALA A 275 -3.94 -9.32 16.78
CA ALA A 275 -3.47 -8.05 16.25
C ALA A 275 -2.19 -8.18 15.40
N ILE A 276 -1.34 -9.19 15.68
CA ILE A 276 -0.16 -9.50 14.85
C ILE A 276 -0.58 -9.87 13.42
N GLU A 277 -1.66 -10.64 13.27
CA GLU A 277 -2.24 -11.01 11.97
C GLU A 277 -3.16 -9.93 11.37
N GLY A 278 -3.49 -8.86 12.11
CA GLY A 278 -4.50 -7.86 11.72
C GLY A 278 -5.94 -8.38 11.74
N LEU A 279 -6.21 -9.42 12.51
CA LEU A 279 -7.54 -9.95 12.72
C LEU A 279 -8.37 -9.11 13.70
N CYS A 280 -7.70 -8.30 14.53
CA CYS A 280 -8.30 -7.41 15.51
C CYS A 280 -7.43 -6.15 15.72
N ILE A 281 -8.01 -5.07 16.26
CA ILE A 281 -7.23 -4.04 16.97
C ILE A 281 -6.90 -4.57 18.38
N CYS A 282 -5.70 -4.30 18.90
CA CYS A 282 -5.31 -4.82 20.22
C CYS A 282 -6.05 -4.10 21.36
N SER A 283 -6.48 -4.87 22.37
CA SER A 283 -7.00 -4.34 23.64
C SER A 283 -6.24 -4.89 24.84
N HIS A 284 -5.84 -6.16 24.78
CA HIS A 284 -4.98 -6.82 25.76
C HIS A 284 -3.60 -7.13 25.18
N ASP A 285 -2.58 -7.21 26.03
CA ASP A 285 -1.21 -7.55 25.62
C ASP A 285 -1.14 -8.95 24.97
N SER A 286 -2.02 -9.88 25.34
CA SER A 286 -2.17 -11.20 24.72
C SER A 286 -2.52 -11.17 23.22
N HIS A 287 -3.03 -10.06 22.69
CA HIS A 287 -3.30 -9.90 21.25
C HIS A 287 -2.00 -9.64 20.45
N CYS A 288 -0.91 -9.29 21.14
CA CYS A 288 0.34 -8.80 20.55
C CYS A 288 1.55 -9.74 20.66
N ALA A 289 1.40 -10.97 21.15
CA ALA A 289 2.52 -11.88 21.44
C ALA A 289 3.52 -11.33 22.51
N PRO A 290 3.07 -11.18 23.77
CA PRO A 290 3.89 -10.62 24.84
C PRO A 290 5.06 -11.52 25.22
N GLU A 291 4.96 -12.84 24.96
CA GLU A 291 6.08 -13.78 25.08
C GLU A 291 7.25 -13.49 24.10
N GLN A 292 7.04 -12.63 23.09
CA GLN A 292 8.07 -12.15 22.15
C GLN A 292 8.45 -10.68 22.40
N GLY A 293 8.02 -10.09 23.52
CA GLY A 293 8.31 -8.69 23.90
C GLY A 293 7.44 -7.65 23.20
N TYR A 294 6.33 -8.04 22.58
CA TYR A 294 5.40 -7.13 21.90
C TYR A 294 4.13 -6.94 22.73
N TYR A 295 3.75 -5.69 22.97
CA TYR A 295 2.65 -5.34 23.87
C TYR A 295 1.69 -4.33 23.23
N CYS A 296 0.44 -4.32 23.69
CA CYS A 296 -0.60 -3.44 23.17
C CYS A 296 -0.44 -2.04 23.77
N ARG A 297 -0.05 -1.06 22.96
CA ARG A 297 0.26 0.31 23.42
C ARG A 297 -0.46 1.35 22.57
N PRO A 298 -0.60 2.60 23.05
CA PRO A 298 -1.07 3.73 22.24
C PRO A 298 -0.19 3.94 21.01
N GLY A 299 -0.76 4.51 19.94
CA GLY A 299 0.00 5.13 18.86
C GLY A 299 0.83 6.34 19.34
N LYS A 300 1.79 6.78 18.53
CA LYS A 300 2.75 7.84 18.85
C LYS A 300 2.26 9.24 18.44
N VAL A 301 1.58 9.34 17.29
CA VAL A 301 0.98 10.56 16.75
C VAL A 301 -0.54 10.51 16.89
N TYR A 302 -1.16 9.37 16.55
CA TYR A 302 -2.57 9.11 16.81
C TYR A 302 -2.72 8.22 18.04
N THR A 303 -2.74 8.85 19.22
CA THR A 303 -2.71 8.16 20.53
C THR A 303 -3.92 7.30 20.85
N GLU A 304 -5.04 7.46 20.11
CA GLU A 304 -6.21 6.57 20.22
C GLU A 304 -6.01 5.24 19.46
N ALA A 305 -5.05 5.16 18.53
CA ALA A 305 -4.68 3.89 17.92
C ALA A 305 -4.13 2.93 18.98
N ARG A 306 -4.41 1.64 18.81
CA ARG A 306 -3.89 0.57 19.66
C ARG A 306 -3.06 -0.38 18.81
N VAL A 307 -1.77 -0.45 19.11
CA VAL A 307 -0.76 -1.07 18.26
C VAL A 307 0.14 -2.02 19.04
N CYS A 308 0.62 -3.06 18.36
CA CYS A 308 1.57 -4.02 18.93
C CYS A 308 3.00 -3.49 18.76
N SER A 309 3.51 -2.85 19.81
CA SER A 309 4.86 -2.27 19.84
C SER A 309 5.81 -3.16 20.63
N PHE A 310 7.01 -3.38 20.08
CA PHE A 310 8.09 -4.04 20.79
C PHE A 310 8.57 -3.19 21.97
N ARG A 311 8.80 -3.83 23.12
CA ARG A 311 9.62 -3.27 24.20
C ARG A 311 10.64 -4.32 24.62
N PRO A 312 11.95 -4.02 24.55
CA PRO A 312 12.94 -4.91 25.16
C PRO A 312 12.65 -5.01 26.66
N THR A 313 12.60 -6.23 27.17
CA THR A 313 12.52 -6.47 28.61
C THR A 313 13.81 -5.97 29.26
N SER A 314 13.69 -5.18 30.33
CA SER A 314 14.81 -4.64 31.09
C SER A 314 15.47 -5.69 32.00
N HIS A 315 15.75 -6.87 31.46
CA HIS A 315 16.44 -7.96 32.14
C HIS A 315 17.51 -8.57 31.25
N ARG A 316 18.65 -7.88 31.22
CA ARG A 316 19.98 -8.49 31.16
C ARG A 316 20.90 -7.79 32.15
N ASP A 317 20.64 -8.03 33.43
CA ASP A 317 21.74 -8.07 34.38
C ASP A 317 22.55 -9.33 34.04
N HIS A 318 23.64 -9.16 33.30
CA HIS A 318 24.95 -9.69 33.70
C HIS A 318 26.05 -9.29 32.71
N ASN A 319 27.17 -8.95 33.35
CA ASN A 319 28.52 -8.82 32.82
C ASN A 319 28.89 -9.83 31.74
N ASP A 320 29.66 -9.34 30.76
CA ASP A 320 30.90 -9.88 30.19
C ASP A 320 31.39 -8.70 29.31
N GLU A 321 32.43 -7.92 29.64
CA GLU A 321 33.84 -8.29 29.85
C GLU A 321 34.36 -9.31 28.82
N ILE A 322 34.61 -8.83 27.59
CA ILE A 322 35.96 -8.66 27.00
C ILE A 322 35.84 -7.93 25.65
#